data_AF-A0A318JMY0-F1
#
_entry.id   AF-A0A318JMY0-F1
#
_cell.length_a   1.000
_cell.length_b   1.000
_cell.length_c   1.000
_cell.angle_alpha   90.00
_cell.angle_beta   90.00
_cell.angle_gamma   90.00
#
_symmetry.space_group_name_H-M   'P 1'
#
loop_
_entity.id
_entity.type
_entity.pdbx_description
1 polymer ?
#
loop_
_entity_poly.entity_id
_entity_poly.type
_entity_poly.pdbx_seq_one_letter_code
_entity_poly.pdbx_strand_id
1 'polypeptide(L)'
;MAPSKSARPRRGAARLLTTIIGVGLLAMNPVVAPADPGSTAAHLDHLRFEQARLIDAGVYSAAMNSIVRLRVLRAVDPDAPAPTLYLLNGANGGVDGSWYDKTDVAAFFAD
;
A
#
# COMPACT_ATOMS: atom_id res chain seq x y z
N MET A 1 -45.97 55.87 -36.95
CA MET A 1 -46.73 55.51 -35.75
C MET A 1 -47.10 54.02 -35.88
N ALA A 2 -46.36 53.11 -35.24
CA ALA A 2 -46.57 51.66 -35.37
C ALA A 2 -47.95 51.25 -34.81
N PRO A 3 -48.58 50.16 -35.29
CA PRO A 3 -48.38 48.88 -34.59
C PRO A 3 -48.59 47.60 -35.43
N SER A 4 -48.37 46.47 -34.75
CA SER A 4 -48.83 45.11 -35.04
C SER A 4 -47.83 44.19 -35.74
N LYS A 5 -47.05 43.48 -34.91
CA LYS A 5 -46.35 42.25 -35.27
C LYS A 5 -47.18 41.08 -34.72
N SER A 6 -47.91 40.40 -35.60
CA SER A 6 -48.56 39.09 -35.41
C SER A 6 -48.32 38.32 -36.72
N ALA A 7 -48.11 37.01 -36.81
CA ALA A 7 -48.25 35.89 -35.89
C ALA A 7 -47.27 34.75 -36.31
N ARG A 8 -46.94 33.86 -35.37
CA ARG A 8 -46.31 32.52 -35.61
C ARG A 8 -47.27 31.64 -36.42
N PRO A 9 -46.85 30.67 -37.28
CA PRO A 9 -46.37 29.36 -36.78
C PRO A 9 -45.48 28.46 -37.69
N ARG A 10 -44.68 27.61 -37.00
CA ARG A 10 -44.44 26.15 -37.18
C ARG A 10 -43.78 25.55 -38.46
N ARG A 11 -42.82 24.67 -38.15
CA ARG A 11 -42.47 23.33 -38.72
C ARG A 11 -41.18 23.25 -39.56
N GLY A 12 -40.39 22.22 -39.24
CA GLY A 12 -39.23 21.73 -40.00
C GLY A 12 -37.91 22.06 -39.30
N ALA A 13 -37.41 21.29 -38.33
CA ALA A 13 -36.71 20.02 -38.54
C ALA A 13 -35.58 20.15 -39.58
N ALA A 14 -34.34 19.79 -39.35
CA ALA A 14 -33.63 19.24 -38.21
C ALA A 14 -32.15 19.19 -38.62
N ARG A 15 -31.29 18.91 -37.63
CA ARG A 15 -29.89 18.43 -37.77
C ARG A 15 -28.84 19.52 -37.96
N LEU A 16 -28.54 20.23 -36.87
CA LEU A 16 -27.20 20.75 -36.65
C LEU A 16 -26.58 20.11 -35.41
N LEU A 17 -25.42 19.52 -35.63
CA LEU A 17 -24.33 19.25 -34.68
C LEU A 17 -24.63 18.33 -33.50
N THR A 18 -24.31 17.05 -33.68
CA THR A 18 -23.99 16.13 -32.57
C THR A 18 -22.63 15.51 -32.82
N THR A 19 -21.56 16.28 -32.57
CA THR A 19 -20.22 15.70 -32.33
C THR A 19 -19.41 16.64 -31.43
N ILE A 20 -19.83 16.75 -30.17
CA ILE A 20 -18.94 17.21 -29.09
C ILE A 20 -18.93 16.06 -28.10
N ILE A 21 -17.72 15.75 -27.57
CA ILE A 21 -17.43 14.75 -26.53
C ILE A 21 -17.25 13.31 -27.04
N GLY A 22 -16.13 13.02 -27.69
CA GLY A 22 -15.74 11.64 -28.02
C GLY A 22 -14.24 11.32 -27.94
N VAL A 23 -13.38 12.29 -27.58
CA VAL A 23 -11.92 12.12 -27.72
C VAL A 23 -11.18 12.05 -26.38
N GLY A 24 -11.85 12.30 -25.25
CA GLY A 24 -11.18 12.42 -23.95
C GLY A 24 -10.97 11.12 -23.14
N LEU A 25 -11.60 9.99 -23.50
CA LEU A 25 -11.73 8.85 -22.57
C LEU A 25 -10.81 7.64 -22.82
N LEU A 26 -9.93 7.67 -23.83
CA LEU A 26 -9.15 6.47 -24.20
C LEU A 26 -7.70 6.42 -23.63
N ALA A 27 -7.31 7.36 -22.77
CA ALA A 27 -5.92 7.50 -22.32
C ALA A 27 -5.67 7.18 -20.83
N MET A 28 -6.59 6.52 -20.12
CA MET A 28 -6.39 6.08 -18.73
C MET A 28 -6.01 4.59 -18.64
N ASN A 29 -5.06 4.13 -19.46
CA ASN A 29 -4.42 2.86 -19.18
C ASN A 29 -3.43 3.06 -18.03
N PRO A 30 -3.56 2.37 -16.89
CA PRO A 30 -2.53 2.43 -15.86
C PRO A 30 -1.22 1.94 -16.47
N VAL A 31 -0.19 2.79 -16.47
CA VAL A 31 1.18 2.37 -16.76
C VAL A 31 1.59 1.47 -15.60
N VAL A 32 1.50 0.16 -15.81
CA VAL A 32 2.06 -0.82 -14.89
C VAL A 32 3.54 -0.91 -15.22
N ALA A 33 4.39 -0.29 -14.39
CA ALA A 33 5.83 -0.51 -14.49
C ALA A 33 6.12 -2.00 -14.24
N PRO A 34 6.90 -2.67 -15.11
CA PRO A 34 7.31 -4.04 -14.83
C PRO A 34 8.13 -4.08 -13.54
N ALA A 35 7.88 -5.08 -12.69
CA ALA A 35 8.76 -5.36 -11.57
C ALA A 35 10.16 -5.65 -12.13
N ASP A 36 11.20 -4.98 -11.64
CA ASP A 36 12.58 -5.26 -12.02
C ASP A 36 13.07 -6.50 -11.26
N PRO A 37 13.16 -7.68 -11.90
CA PRO A 37 13.59 -8.90 -11.24
C PRO A 37 15.08 -8.88 -10.87
N GLY A 38 15.83 -7.86 -11.33
CA GLY A 38 17.26 -7.67 -11.07
C GLY A 38 17.56 -6.61 -10.02
N SER A 39 16.55 -6.01 -9.38
CA SER A 39 16.82 -5.01 -8.34
C SER A 39 17.54 -5.70 -7.18
N THR A 40 18.76 -5.25 -6.87
CA THR A 40 19.47 -5.58 -5.62
C THR A 40 18.81 -4.93 -4.40
N ALA A 41 17.56 -4.44 -4.51
CA ALA A 41 16.84 -3.76 -3.44
C ALA A 41 16.56 -4.70 -2.26
N ALA A 42 16.20 -4.08 -1.14
CA ALA A 42 15.79 -4.81 0.04
C ALA A 42 14.54 -5.64 -0.27
N HIS A 43 14.55 -6.90 0.15
CA HIS A 43 13.43 -7.83 -0.04
C HIS A 43 13.31 -8.76 1.16
N LEU A 44 12.10 -9.27 1.34
CA LEU A 44 11.82 -10.29 2.32
C LEU A 44 12.44 -11.61 1.86
N ASP A 45 13.38 -12.14 2.64
CA ASP A 45 14.09 -13.39 2.35
C ASP A 45 13.27 -14.59 2.86
N HIS A 46 12.82 -14.54 4.12
CA HIS A 46 11.97 -15.60 4.67
C HIS A 46 11.02 -15.11 5.76
N LEU A 47 9.95 -15.87 5.96
CA LEU A 47 9.07 -15.82 7.13
C LEU A 47 8.93 -17.21 7.72
N ARG A 48 9.12 -17.34 9.03
CA ARG A 48 8.83 -18.53 9.81
C ARG A 48 7.84 -18.16 10.90
N PHE A 49 6.68 -18.79 10.87
CA PHE A 49 5.66 -18.61 11.90
C PHE A 49 5.99 -19.54 13.05
N GLU A 50 6.55 -18.98 14.12
CA GLU A 50 6.91 -19.73 15.32
C GLU A 50 5.65 -20.01 16.15
N GLN A 51 4.76 -19.02 16.24
CA GLN A 51 3.50 -19.05 17.00
C GLN A 51 2.45 -18.23 16.25
N ALA A 52 1.19 -18.26 16.71
CA ALA A 52 0.08 -17.55 16.05
C ALA A 52 0.37 -16.06 15.76
N ARG A 53 1.11 -15.39 16.65
CA ARG A 53 1.45 -13.97 16.53
C ARG A 53 2.95 -13.69 16.38
N LEU A 54 3.80 -14.71 16.50
CA LEU A 54 5.26 -14.53 16.49
C LEU A 54 5.85 -15.04 15.19
N ILE A 55 6.53 -14.13 14.49
CA ILE A 55 7.17 -14.42 13.20
C ILE A 55 8.67 -14.15 13.34
N ASP A 56 9.47 -15.12 12.95
CA ASP A 56 10.90 -14.93 12.64
C ASP A 56 11.02 -14.58 11.15
N ALA A 57 11.60 -13.43 10.86
CA ALA A 57 11.71 -12.89 9.51
C ALA A 57 13.16 -12.58 9.16
N GLY A 58 13.57 -12.96 7.95
CA GLY A 58 14.82 -12.50 7.34
C GLY A 58 14.52 -11.47 6.28
N VAL A 59 15.22 -10.33 6.31
CA VAL A 59 15.15 -9.31 5.27
C VAL A 59 16.54 -9.10 4.70
N TYR A 60 16.69 -9.33 3.40
CA TYR A 60 17.92 -8.97 2.71
C TYR A 60 18.05 -7.45 2.63
N SER A 61 19.19 -6.91 3.07
CA SER A 61 19.53 -5.50 2.99
C SER A 61 20.54 -5.26 1.88
N ALA A 62 20.11 -4.56 0.83
CA ALA A 62 20.96 -4.10 -0.27
C ALA A 62 22.19 -3.33 0.22
N ALA A 63 21.98 -2.43 1.18
CA ALA A 63 23.00 -1.52 1.70
C ALA A 63 24.08 -2.25 2.52
N MET A 64 23.72 -3.37 3.13
CA MET A 64 24.63 -4.16 3.98
C MET A 64 25.08 -5.47 3.32
N ASN A 65 24.58 -5.79 2.12
CA ASN A 65 24.81 -7.04 1.41
C ASN A 65 24.68 -8.28 2.33
N SER A 66 23.64 -8.30 3.17
CA SER A 66 23.42 -9.35 4.17
C SER A 66 21.96 -9.45 4.59
N ILE A 67 21.61 -10.60 5.18
CA ILE A 67 20.27 -10.83 5.75
C ILE A 67 20.23 -10.34 7.18
N VAL A 68 19.31 -9.42 7.47
CA VAL A 68 18.98 -8.95 8.81
C VAL A 68 17.84 -9.81 9.36
N ARG A 69 18.03 -10.38 10.56
CA ARG A 69 16.98 -11.16 11.24
C ARG A 69 16.15 -10.26 12.14
N LEU A 70 14.83 -10.43 12.08
CA LEU A 70 13.86 -9.70 12.88
C LEU A 70 12.88 -10.69 13.53
N ARG A 71 12.42 -10.34 14.72
CA ARG A 71 11.29 -11.02 15.35
C ARG A 71 10.11 -10.06 15.41
N VAL A 72 9.02 -10.43 14.76
CA VAL A 72 7.82 -9.61 14.63
C VAL A 72 6.72 -10.22 15.49
N LEU A 73 6.27 -9.47 16.50
CA LEU A 73 5.04 -9.75 17.23
C LEU A 73 3.89 -8.99 16.57
N ARG A 74 2.95 -9.73 16.00
CA ARG A 74 1.76 -9.13 15.40
C ARG A 74 0.79 -8.64 16.46
N ALA A 75 0.01 -7.62 16.11
CA ALA A 75 -1.13 -7.18 16.91
C ALA A 75 -2.04 -8.35 17.27
N VAL A 76 -2.76 -8.21 18.39
CA VAL A 76 -3.74 -9.21 18.85
C VAL A 76 -4.81 -9.43 17.77
N ASP A 77 -5.36 -8.33 17.27
CA ASP A 77 -6.28 -8.31 16.14
C ASP A 77 -5.53 -7.84 14.88
N PRO A 78 -5.34 -8.70 13.86
CA PRO A 78 -4.65 -8.32 12.63
C PRO A 78 -5.50 -7.48 11.67
N ASP A 79 -6.82 -7.41 11.87
CA ASP A 79 -7.75 -6.68 11.01
C ASP A 79 -8.02 -5.27 11.53
N ALA A 80 -7.65 -4.99 12.79
CA ALA A 80 -7.68 -3.65 13.38
C ALA A 80 -6.38 -2.87 13.09
N PRO A 81 -6.45 -1.55 12.82
CA PRO A 81 -5.26 -0.71 12.71
C PRO A 81 -4.46 -0.71 14.03
N ALA A 82 -3.17 -1.05 13.96
CA ALA A 82 -2.27 -1.03 15.11
C ALA A 82 -0.95 -0.31 14.75
N PRO A 83 -0.34 0.45 15.68
CA PRO A 83 0.97 1.04 15.47
C PRO A 83 2.06 -0.03 15.41
N THR A 84 3.22 0.33 14.85
CA THR A 84 4.43 -0.51 14.86
C THR A 84 5.47 0.07 15.79
N LEU A 85 5.92 -0.73 16.78
CA LEU A 85 7.03 -0.41 17.66
C LEU A 85 8.30 -1.15 17.19
N TYR A 86 9.35 -0.39 16.89
CA TYR A 86 10.68 -0.96 16.64
C TYR A 86 11.45 -1.05 17.95
N LEU A 87 11.57 -2.26 18.47
CA LEU A 87 12.30 -2.53 19.70
C LEU A 87 13.71 -3.03 19.37
N LEU A 88 14.70 -2.17 19.61
CA LEU A 88 16.10 -2.48 19.33
C LEU A 88 16.74 -3.20 20.51
N ASN A 89 17.56 -4.22 20.22
CA ASN A 89 18.41 -4.82 21.23
C ASN A 89 19.49 -3.82 21.69
N GLY A 90 20.08 -4.09 22.86
CA GLY A 90 21.23 -3.34 23.37
C GLY A 90 22.51 -3.59 22.57
N ALA A 91 23.65 -3.20 23.14
CA ALA A 91 24.96 -3.20 22.45
C ALA A 91 25.37 -4.52 21.79
N ASN A 92 24.87 -5.66 22.31
CA ASN A 92 25.19 -6.97 21.77
C ASN A 92 24.33 -7.40 20.56
N GLY A 93 23.37 -6.58 20.14
CA GLY A 93 22.57 -6.81 18.92
C GLY A 93 21.65 -8.03 18.93
N GLY A 94 21.58 -8.78 20.04
CA GLY A 94 20.81 -10.03 20.14
C GLY A 94 21.64 -11.30 20.03
N VAL A 95 22.98 -11.23 20.02
CA VAL A 95 23.86 -12.41 19.92
C VAL A 95 23.83 -13.28 21.18
N ASP A 96 23.93 -12.67 22.37
CA ASP A 96 23.87 -13.37 23.68
C ASP A 96 22.59 -13.10 24.47
N GLY A 97 21.52 -12.73 23.76
CA GLY A 97 20.20 -12.51 24.34
C GLY A 97 19.46 -11.34 23.73
N SER A 98 18.17 -11.55 23.52
CA SER A 98 17.20 -10.58 23.03
C SER A 98 16.20 -10.21 24.15
N TRP A 99 15.33 -9.25 23.86
CA TRP A 99 14.19 -8.94 24.74
C TRP A 99 13.36 -10.19 25.09
N TYR A 100 13.19 -11.13 24.16
CA TYR A 100 12.43 -12.36 24.40
C TYR A 100 13.11 -13.33 25.38
N ASP A 101 14.43 -13.22 25.55
CA ASP A 101 15.19 -14.11 26.44
C ASP A 101 15.32 -13.53 27.85
N LYS A 102 15.07 -12.21 28.00
CA LYS A 102 15.35 -11.46 29.22
C LYS A 102 14.11 -10.79 29.81
N THR A 103 13.00 -10.73 29.08
CA THR A 103 11.75 -10.14 29.54
C THR A 103 10.55 -10.95 29.06
N ASP A 104 9.37 -10.56 29.54
CA ASP A 104 8.06 -11.07 29.16
C ASP A 104 7.41 -10.25 28.04
N VAL A 105 8.21 -9.70 27.11
CA VAL A 105 7.78 -8.75 26.07
C VAL A 105 6.54 -9.19 25.29
N ALA A 106 6.40 -10.50 25.00
CA ALA A 106 5.23 -11.01 24.28
C ALA A 106 3.94 -10.94 25.12
N ALA A 107 4.05 -11.18 26.44
CA ALA A 107 2.92 -11.10 27.36
C ALA A 107 2.55 -9.64 27.64
N PHE A 108 3.53 -8.75 27.71
CA PHE A 108 3.32 -7.31 27.89
C PHE A 108 2.48 -6.68 26.77
N PHE A 109 2.56 -7.20 25.54
CA PHE A 109 1.76 -6.74 24.39
C PHE A 109 0.61 -7.71 24.02
N ALA A 110 0.08 -8.43 25.01
CA ALA A 110 -0.99 -9.40 24.79
C ALA A 110 -2.41 -8.81 24.95
N ASP A 111 -2.53 -7.58 25.47
CA ASP A 111 -3.79 -6.87 25.73
C ASP A 111 -4.08 -5.74 24.74
#